data_AF-A0A969TW77-F1
#
_entry.id   AF-A0A969TW77-F1
#
_cell.length_a   1.000
_cell.length_b   1.000
_cell.length_c   1.000
_cell.angle_alpha   90.00
_cell.angle_beta   90.00
_cell.angle_gamma   90.00
#
_symmetry.space_group_name_H-M   'P 1'
#
loop_
_entity.id
_entity.type
_entity.pdbx_description
1 polymer ?
#
loop_
_entity_poly.entity_id
_entity_poly.type
_entity_poly.pdbx_seq_one_letter_code
_entity_poly.pdbx_strand_id
1 'polypeptide(L)' 'DRLRVAIADLPEAFRTTIVLREIEGMAYEEIAELTNVSLGTVKSRIARARAKLQSVLQNYLD' A
#
# COMPACT_ATOMS: atom_id res chain seq x y z
N ASP A 1 11.00 -6.32 12.21
CA ASP A 1 9.61 -5.85 12.30
C ASP A 1 8.80 -6.51 11.19
N ARG A 2 7.83 -7.37 11.52
CA ARG A 2 7.13 -8.25 10.55
C ARG A 2 6.33 -7.45 9.51
N LEU A 3 5.77 -6.32 9.93
CA LEU A 3 5.05 -5.41 9.04
C LEU A 3 5.98 -4.88 7.94
N ARG A 4 7.23 -4.53 8.29
CA ARG A 4 8.22 -4.05 7.32
C ARG A 4 8.55 -5.10 6.26
N VAL A 5 8.67 -6.38 6.65
CA VAL A 5 8.91 -7.48 5.71
C VAL A 5 7.71 -7.67 4.78
N ALA A 6 6.49 -7.71 5.33
CA ALA A 6 5.28 -7.84 4.53
C ALA A 6 5.08 -6.68 3.55
N ILE A 7 5.41 -5.44 3.95
CA ILE A 7 5.40 -4.28 3.07
C ILE A 7 6.47 -4.40 1.99
N ALA A 8 7.68 -4.89 2.32
CA ALA A 8 8.76 -5.09 1.36
C ALA A 8 8.39 -6.11 0.28
N ASP A 9 7.62 -7.16 0.60
CA ASP A 9 7.18 -8.20 -0.32
C ASP A 9 6.02 -7.77 -1.25
N LEU A 10 5.44 -6.59 -1.03
CA LEU A 10 4.43 -6.07 -1.95
C LEU A 10 5.05 -5.72 -3.32
N PRO A 11 4.30 -5.92 -4.42
CA PRO A 11 4.65 -5.32 -5.71
C PRO A 11 4.94 -3.83 -5.54
N GLU A 12 5.98 -3.34 -6.22
CA GLU A 12 6.51 -1.98 -6.02
C GLU A 12 5.41 -0.91 -6.05
N ALA A 13 4.53 -0.96 -7.04
CA ALA A 13 3.44 0.00 -7.18
C ALA A 13 2.47 0.01 -5.96
N PHE A 14 2.25 -1.14 -5.32
CA PHE A 14 1.41 -1.25 -4.13
C PHE A 14 2.15 -0.76 -2.89
N ARG A 15 3.43 -1.15 -2.75
CA ARG A 15 4.33 -0.70 -1.70
C ARG A 15 4.45 0.82 -1.68
N THR A 16 4.72 1.43 -2.82
CA THR A 16 4.83 2.90 -2.93
C THR A 16 3.54 3.57 -2.50
N THR A 17 2.38 3.17 -3.03
CA THR A 17 1.11 3.81 -2.66
C THR A 17 0.72 3.62 -1.20
N ILE A 18 1.01 2.46 -0.59
CA ILE A 18 0.64 2.22 0.82
C ILE A 18 1.59 2.93 1.78
N VAL A 19 2.88 3.06 1.44
CA VAL A 19 3.85 3.82 2.24
C VAL A 19 3.48 5.31 2.23
N LEU A 20 3.27 5.89 1.05
CA LEU A 20 2.89 7.31 0.94
C LEU A 20 1.58 7.62 1.69
N ARG A 21 0.64 6.67 1.70
CA ARG A 21 -0.62 6.86 2.42
C ARG A 21 -0.49 6.65 3.94
N GLU A 22 -0.03 5.49 4.37
CA GLU A 22 -0.15 5.06 5.78
C GLU A 22 1.03 5.51 6.63
N ILE A 23 2.19 5.81 6.01
CA ILE A 23 3.41 6.22 6.71
C ILE A 23 3.62 7.73 6.54
N GLU A 24 3.56 8.23 5.30
CA GLU A 24 3.76 9.67 5.01
C GLU A 24 2.47 10.49 5.16
N GLY A 25 1.31 9.86 5.30
CA GLY A 25 0.04 10.54 5.54
C GLY A 25 -0.55 11.32 4.36
N MET A 26 -0.05 11.10 3.14
CA MET A 26 -0.46 11.86 1.95
C MET A 26 -1.93 11.63 1.55
N ALA A 27 -2.56 12.66 1.01
CA ALA A 27 -3.86 12.54 0.38
C ALA A 27 -3.79 11.71 -0.91
N TYR A 28 -4.90 11.10 -1.33
CA TYR A 28 -4.88 10.22 -2.51
C TYR A 28 -4.62 11.00 -3.80
N GLU A 29 -5.06 12.25 -3.84
CA GLU A 29 -4.86 13.21 -4.91
C GLU A 29 -3.37 13.55 -5.05
N GLU A 30 -2.68 13.86 -3.95
CA GLU A 30 -1.24 14.12 -3.93
C GLU A 30 -0.43 12.89 -4.37
N ILE A 31 -0.85 11.69 -3.96
CA ILE A 31 -0.22 10.44 -4.40
C ILE A 31 -0.43 10.23 -5.91
N ALA A 32 -1.61 10.56 -6.44
CA ALA A 32 -1.92 10.43 -7.86
C ALA A 32 -1.03 11.35 -8.70
N GLU A 33 -0.87 12.60 -8.27
CA GLU A 33 0.02 13.58 -8.88
C GLU A 33 1.49 13.15 -8.79
N LEU A 34 1.97 12.79 -7.59
CA LEU A 34 3.36 12.39 -7.35
C LEU A 34 3.76 11.15 -8.17
N THR A 35 2.86 10.18 -8.28
CA THR A 35 3.15 8.90 -8.97
C THR A 35 2.70 8.88 -10.43
N ASN A 36 2.17 10.01 -10.93
CA ASN A 36 1.67 10.18 -12.30
C ASN A 36 0.70 9.07 -12.74
N VAL A 37 -0.29 8.75 -11.89
CA VAL A 37 -1.37 7.80 -12.19
C VAL A 37 -2.72 8.38 -11.79
N SER A 38 -3.82 7.81 -12.31
CA SER A 38 -5.16 8.28 -11.94
C SER A 38 -5.49 8.05 -10.47
N LEU A 39 -6.35 8.90 -9.89
CA LEU A 39 -6.89 8.73 -8.54
C LEU A 39 -7.54 7.34 -8.34
N GLY A 40 -8.24 6.83 -9.36
CA GLY A 40 -8.79 5.46 -9.35
C GLY A 40 -7.71 4.38 -9.27
N THR A 41 -6.56 4.60 -9.92
CA THR A 41 -5.40 3.70 -9.81
C THR A 41 -4.85 3.71 -8.39
N VAL A 42 -4.68 4.88 -7.77
CA VAL A 42 -4.25 4.99 -6.36
C VAL A 42 -5.18 4.22 -5.43
N LYS A 43 -6.49 4.46 -5.52
CA LYS A 43 -7.50 3.75 -4.71
C LYS A 43 -7.40 2.23 -4.87
N SER A 44 -7.32 1.74 -6.11
CA SER A 44 -7.22 0.29 -6.38
C SER A 44 -5.89 -0.32 -5.94
N ARG A 45 -4.78 0.41 -5.99
CA ARG A 45 -3.47 -0.05 -5.50
C ARG A 45 -3.48 -0.15 -3.98
N ILE A 46 -4.00 0.84 -3.27
CA ILE A 46 -4.13 0.83 -1.80
C ILE A 46 -5.03 -0.32 -1.33
N ALA A 47 -6.19 -0.52 -1.96
CA ALA A 47 -7.08 -1.62 -1.62
C ALA A 47 -6.40 -3.00 -1.77
N ARG A 48 -5.70 -3.21 -2.89
CA ARG A 48 -4.95 -4.46 -3.14
C ARG A 48 -3.74 -4.64 -2.21
N ALA A 49 -3.05 -3.56 -1.87
CA ALA A 49 -1.97 -3.57 -0.90
C ALA A 49 -2.47 -4.03 0.48
N ARG A 50 -3.56 -3.44 0.97
CA ARG A 50 -4.19 -3.80 2.25
C ARG A 50 -4.65 -5.25 2.27
N ALA A 51 -5.30 -5.73 1.22
CA ALA A 51 -5.74 -7.13 1.12
C ALA A 51 -4.56 -8.12 1.17
N LYS A 52 -3.46 -7.81 0.48
CA LYS A 52 -2.23 -8.63 0.54
C LYS A 52 -1.59 -8.62 1.94
N LEU A 53 -1.48 -7.45 2.55
CA LEU A 53 -0.95 -7.34 3.91
C LEU A 53 -1.83 -8.09 4.92
N GLN A 54 -3.15 -7.99 4.80
CA GLN A 54 -4.09 -8.73 5.64
C GLN A 54 -3.90 -10.25 5.49
N SER A 55 -3.82 -10.76 4.26
CA SER A 55 -3.59 -12.19 4.01
C SER A 55 -2.26 -12.68 4.61
N VAL A 56 -1.19 -11.89 4.48
CA VAL A 56 0.11 -12.24 5.06
C VAL A 56 0.02 -12.22 6.58
N LEU A 57 -0.58 -11.18 7.17
CA LEU A 57 -0.64 -10.98 8.62
C LEU A 57 -1.65 -11.89 9.33
N GLN A 58 -2.72 -12.33 8.65
CA GLN A 58 -3.70 -13.28 9.20
C GLN A 58 -3.03 -14.62 9.58
N ASN A 59 -2.08 -15.10 8.78
CA ASN A 59 -1.32 -16.33 9.06
C ASN A 59 -0.48 -16.28 10.35
N TYR A 60 -0.47 -15.15 11.08
CA TYR A 60 0.25 -14.98 12.33
C TYR A 60 -0.66 -14.77 13.55
N LEU A 61 -1.98 -14.68 13.35
CA LEU A 61 -2.98 -14.62 14.42
C LEU A 61 -3.58 -16.00 14.75
N ASP A 62 -3.32 -16.98 13.88
CA ASP A 62 -3.59 -18.41 14.07
C ASP A 62 -2.35 -19.12 14.66
#